data_AF-A0A919BJ75-F1
#
_entry.id   AF-A0A919BJ75-F1
#
_cell.length_a   1.000
_cell.length_b   1.000
_cell.length_c   1.000
_cell.angle_alpha   90.00
_cell.angle_beta   90.00
_cell.angle_gamma   90.00
#
_symmetry.space_group_name_H-M   'P 1'
#
loop_
_entity.id
_entity.type
_entity.pdbx_description
1 polymer ?
#
loop_
_entity_poly.entity_id
_entity_poly.type
_entity_poly.pdbx_seq_one_letter_code
_entity_poly.pdbx_strand_id
1 'polypeptide(L)'
;MIIKQYFSAGGRISAEQQVMQIQDTNQNNVWRGRAILPPANLEKDILIYQATTEQGETKYRAVPAKCPHQGVDLVDDVLKEDGNVYCHLHKRPICIFSEYNFGFDVVKRDEQFYLIKSE
;
A
#
# COMPACT_ATOMS: atom_id res chain seq x y z
N MET A 1 -1.48 -11.19 -6.86
CA MET A 1 -0.58 -10.59 -7.87
C MET A 1 0.83 -11.09 -7.60
N ILE A 2 1.57 -11.58 -8.60
CA ILE A 2 2.98 -12.00 -8.42
C ILE A 2 3.90 -10.84 -8.80
N ILE A 3 4.88 -10.50 -7.95
CA ILE A 3 5.89 -9.47 -8.21
C ILE A 3 7.28 -10.08 -8.31
N LYS A 4 8.09 -9.57 -9.25
CA LYS A 4 9.43 -10.09 -9.55
C LYS A 4 10.44 -9.79 -8.47
N GLN A 5 10.31 -8.62 -7.87
CA GLN A 5 11.20 -8.12 -6.83
C GLN A 5 10.42 -7.22 -5.88
N TYR A 6 10.90 -7.11 -4.65
CA TYR A 6 10.40 -6.13 -3.69
C TYR A 6 11.55 -5.49 -2.92
N PHE A 7 11.30 -4.28 -2.43
CA PHE A 7 12.23 -3.52 -1.60
C PHE A 7 11.58 -3.26 -0.22
N SER A 8 12.36 -2.87 0.78
CA SER A 8 11.80 -2.49 2.10
C SER A 8 10.84 -1.30 1.99
N ALA A 9 9.88 -1.20 2.91
CA ALA A 9 8.97 -0.06 2.96
C ALA A 9 9.73 1.25 3.20
N GLY A 10 9.51 2.27 2.36
CA GLY A 10 10.10 3.60 2.60
C GLY A 10 9.35 4.41 3.65
N GLY A 11 8.05 4.16 3.82
CA GLY A 11 7.24 4.74 4.89
C GLY A 11 7.62 4.14 6.24
N ARG A 12 7.71 4.98 7.28
CA ARG A 12 8.05 4.57 8.64
C ARG A 12 6.97 4.97 9.61
N ILE A 13 6.59 4.08 10.52
CA ILE A 13 5.72 4.39 11.66
C ILE A 13 6.48 4.22 12.98
N SER A 14 6.11 5.00 13.99
CA SER A 14 6.76 4.98 15.32
C SER A 14 6.26 3.85 16.22
N ALA A 15 5.03 3.37 15.99
CA ALA A 15 4.39 2.29 16.71
C ALA A 15 3.45 1.54 15.76
N GLU A 16 3.22 0.26 16.04
CA GLU A 16 2.18 -0.51 15.37
C GLU A 16 0.83 0.17 15.57
N GLN A 17 0.02 0.22 14.50
CA GLN A 17 -1.33 0.76 14.56
C GLN A 17 -2.27 -0.06 13.70
N GLN A 18 -3.49 -0.27 14.18
CA GLN A 18 -4.53 -0.94 13.43
C GLN A 18 -5.06 -0.02 12.32
N VAL A 19 -5.30 -0.59 11.13
CA VAL A 19 -6.02 0.09 10.06
C VAL A 19 -7.51 0.01 10.34
N MET A 20 -8.18 1.16 10.30
CA MET A 20 -9.59 1.30 10.61
C MET A 20 -10.44 1.26 9.34
N GLN A 21 -11.74 0.97 9.49
CA GLN A 21 -12.74 1.10 8.43
C GLN A 21 -12.37 0.35 7.13
N ILE A 22 -11.89 -0.88 7.26
CA ILE A 22 -11.51 -1.72 6.12
C ILE A 22 -12.75 -2.01 5.26
N GLN A 23 -12.59 -1.84 3.95
CA GLN A 23 -13.58 -2.13 2.92
C GLN A 23 -12.90 -2.86 1.76
N ASP A 24 -13.60 -3.84 1.21
CA ASP A 24 -13.17 -4.46 -0.05
C ASP A 24 -13.27 -3.45 -1.20
N THR A 25 -12.38 -3.60 -2.17
CA THR A 25 -12.45 -2.86 -3.43
C THR A 25 -12.90 -3.78 -4.56
N ASN A 26 -13.19 -3.23 -5.74
CA ASN A 26 -13.46 -4.03 -6.93
C ASN A 26 -12.21 -4.77 -7.44
N GLN A 27 -11.03 -4.47 -6.89
CA GLN A 27 -9.78 -5.16 -7.22
C GLN A 27 -9.51 -6.29 -6.23
N ASN A 28 -9.24 -7.48 -6.77
CA ASN A 28 -8.73 -8.59 -5.96
C ASN A 28 -7.41 -8.19 -5.30
N ASN A 29 -7.23 -8.55 -4.03
CA ASN A 29 -6.00 -8.29 -3.26
C ASN A 29 -5.74 -6.81 -2.96
N VAL A 30 -6.77 -5.96 -3.04
CA VAL A 30 -6.69 -4.55 -2.66
C VAL A 30 -7.85 -4.19 -1.73
N TRP A 31 -7.51 -3.54 -0.61
CA TRP A 31 -8.47 -3.04 0.38
C TRP A 31 -8.33 -1.55 0.55
N ARG A 32 -9.43 -0.88 0.86
CA ARG A 32 -9.42 0.51 1.31
C ARG A 32 -9.59 0.54 2.81
N GLY A 33 -8.91 1.46 3.48
CA GLY A 33 -9.05 1.67 4.91
C GLY A 33 -8.62 3.07 5.32
N ARG A 34 -8.48 3.28 6.62
CA ARG A 34 -8.01 4.53 7.22
C ARG A 34 -6.91 4.29 8.23
N ALA A 35 -5.88 5.12 8.19
CA ALA A 35 -4.78 5.08 9.15
C ALA A 35 -4.24 6.48 9.42
N ILE A 36 -3.58 6.65 10.57
CA ILE A 36 -2.89 7.89 10.93
C ILE A 36 -1.49 7.84 10.33
N LEU A 37 -1.22 8.66 9.32
CA LEU A 37 0.04 8.63 8.60
C LEU A 37 0.98 9.77 9.02
N PRO A 38 2.27 9.48 9.26
CA PRO A 38 3.29 10.51 9.41
C PRO A 38 3.56 11.23 8.06
N PRO A 39 4.26 12.38 8.09
CA PRO A 39 4.74 13.10 9.27
C PRO A 39 3.65 13.98 9.92
N ALA A 40 2.55 14.25 9.21
CA ALA A 40 1.49 15.14 9.71
C ALA A 40 0.65 14.52 10.84
N ASN A 41 0.74 13.19 11.04
CA ASN A 41 -0.07 12.43 11.99
C ASN A 41 -1.56 12.71 11.81
N LEU A 42 -1.99 12.73 10.54
CA LEU A 42 -3.37 12.92 10.16
C LEU A 42 -3.95 11.60 9.70
N GLU A 43 -5.23 11.39 10.03
CA GLU A 43 -6.01 10.30 9.46
C GLU A 43 -6.15 10.51 7.94
N LYS A 44 -5.82 9.48 7.18
CA LYS A 44 -5.93 9.47 5.72
C LYS A 44 -6.56 8.16 5.25
N ASP A 45 -7.29 8.25 4.16
CA ASP A 45 -7.66 7.06 3.38
C ASP A 45 -6.38 6.43 2.81
N ILE A 46 -6.28 5.12 2.96
CA ILE A 46 -5.19 4.31 2.42
C ILE A 46 -5.72 3.17 1.56
N LEU A 47 -4.89 2.73 0.62
CA LEU A 47 -5.06 1.48 -0.10
C LEU A 47 -4.01 0.50 0.40
N ILE A 48 -4.44 -0.72 0.70
CA ILE A 48 -3.59 -1.84 1.09
C ILE A 48 -3.53 -2.79 -0.09
N TYR A 49 -2.33 -3.01 -0.62
CA TYR A 49 -2.07 -3.95 -1.71
C TYR A 49 -1.43 -5.22 -1.15
N GLN A 50 -1.92 -6.38 -1.58
CA GLN A 50 -1.27 -7.66 -1.36
C GLN A 50 -0.56 -8.12 -2.63
N ALA A 51 0.71 -8.52 -2.48
CA ALA A 51 1.49 -9.16 -3.52
C ALA A 51 2.13 -10.44 -2.99
N THR A 52 2.33 -11.40 -3.88
CA THR A 52 3.10 -12.62 -3.62
C THR A 52 4.42 -12.49 -4.38
N THR A 53 5.56 -12.77 -3.77
CA THR A 53 6.84 -12.80 -4.47
C THR A 53 6.95 -14.06 -5.31
N GLU A 54 7.89 -14.11 -6.26
CA GLU A 54 8.18 -15.34 -7.02
C GLU A 54 8.58 -16.52 -6.11
N GLN A 55 9.07 -16.23 -4.90
CA GLN A 55 9.43 -17.22 -3.87
C GLN A 55 8.22 -17.69 -3.04
N GLY A 56 7.02 -17.20 -3.34
CA GLY A 56 5.78 -17.57 -2.63
C GLY A 56 5.51 -16.77 -1.36
N GLU A 57 6.33 -15.78 -1.03
CA GLU A 57 6.13 -14.96 0.16
C GLU A 57 5.01 -13.93 -0.07
N THR A 58 4.04 -13.84 0.83
CA THR A 58 2.98 -12.83 0.75
C THR A 58 3.38 -11.58 1.51
N LYS A 59 3.33 -10.43 0.83
CA LYS A 59 3.61 -9.10 1.39
C LYS A 59 2.40 -8.20 1.25
N TYR A 60 2.22 -7.33 2.23
CA TYR A 60 1.20 -6.29 2.22
C TYR A 60 1.87 -4.92 2.32
N ARG A 61 1.39 -3.95 1.54
CA ARG A 61 1.84 -2.57 1.61
C ARG A 61 0.67 -1.60 1.60
N ALA A 62 0.69 -0.61 2.48
CA ALA A 62 -0.24 0.50 2.46
C ALA A 62 0.37 1.74 1.80
N VAL A 63 -0.43 2.47 1.02
CA VAL A 63 -0.13 3.83 0.54
C VAL A 63 -1.36 4.72 0.71
N PRO A 64 -1.21 6.06 0.79
CA PRO A 64 -2.33 6.98 0.62
C PRO A 64 -3.18 6.62 -0.60
N ALA A 65 -4.51 6.60 -0.45
CA ALA A 65 -5.42 6.26 -1.54
C ALA A 65 -5.43 7.32 -2.66
N LYS A 66 -4.91 8.51 -2.38
CA LYS A 66 -4.84 9.63 -3.33
C LYS A 66 -3.44 9.77 -3.90
N CYS A 67 -3.35 9.91 -5.22
CA CYS A 67 -2.12 10.17 -5.95
C CYS A 67 -1.43 11.43 -5.41
N PRO A 68 -0.11 11.40 -5.09
CA PRO A 68 0.58 12.55 -4.52
C PRO A 68 0.72 13.73 -5.49
N HIS A 69 0.49 13.53 -6.79
CA HIS A 69 0.59 14.60 -7.79
C HIS A 69 -0.62 15.54 -7.77
N GLN A 70 -1.85 15.00 -7.86
CA GLN A 70 -3.08 15.80 -8.01
C GLN A 70 -4.27 15.26 -7.19
N GLY A 71 -4.04 14.33 -6.27
CA GLY A 71 -5.09 13.85 -5.37
C GLY A 71 -6.14 12.94 -6.02
N VAL A 72 -5.89 12.45 -7.23
CA VAL A 72 -6.76 11.48 -7.93
C VAL A 72 -6.83 10.18 -7.13
N ASP A 73 -8.01 9.57 -7.06
CA ASP A 73 -8.19 8.28 -6.38
C ASP A 73 -7.51 7.15 -7.16
N LEU A 74 -6.71 6.35 -6.46
CA LEU A 74 -5.93 5.24 -7.03
C LEU A 74 -6.66 3.89 -6.91
N VAL A 75 -7.89 3.87 -6.38
CA VAL A 75 -8.62 2.63 -6.04
C VAL A 75 -8.82 1.67 -7.23
N ASP A 76 -8.83 2.17 -8.46
CA ASP A 76 -8.99 1.36 -9.68
C ASP A 76 -7.66 1.13 -10.42
N ASP A 77 -6.55 1.69 -9.93
CA ASP A 77 -5.24 1.55 -10.55
C ASP A 77 -4.57 0.23 -10.11
N VAL A 78 -4.25 -0.60 -11.10
CA VAL A 78 -3.82 -1.99 -10.90
C VAL A 78 -2.33 -2.10 -10.62
N LEU A 79 -1.96 -2.86 -9.58
CA LEU A 79 -0.57 -3.24 -9.29
C LEU A 79 0.00 -4.12 -10.41
N LYS A 80 1.19 -3.76 -10.91
CA LYS A 80 1.92 -4.46 -11.97
C LYS A 80 3.07 -5.30 -11.40
N GLU A 81 3.58 -6.22 -12.22
CA GLU A 81 4.62 -7.20 -11.82
C GLU A 81 5.94 -6.56 -11.43
N ASP A 82 6.16 -5.33 -11.90
CA ASP A 82 7.30 -4.48 -11.54
C ASP A 82 7.17 -3.85 -10.13
N GLY A 83 6.07 -4.15 -9.41
CA GLY A 83 5.81 -3.65 -8.06
C GLY A 83 5.19 -2.24 -8.03
N ASN A 84 4.77 -1.69 -9.16
CA ASN A 84 4.19 -0.35 -9.25
C ASN A 84 2.71 -0.36 -9.56
N VAL A 85 2.03 0.66 -9.04
CA VAL A 85 0.74 1.13 -9.55
C VAL A 85 1.04 2.36 -10.42
N TYR A 86 0.37 2.46 -11.56
CA TYR A 86 0.53 3.59 -12.47
C TYR A 86 -0.75 4.42 -12.44
N CYS A 87 -0.65 5.65 -11.93
CA CYS A 87 -1.80 6.55 -11.84
C CYS A 87 -2.50 6.66 -13.20
N HIS A 88 -3.80 6.36 -13.30
CA HIS A 88 -4.46 6.31 -14.60
C HIS A 88 -4.39 7.62 -15.40
N LEU A 89 -4.31 8.76 -14.71
CA LEU A 89 -4.31 10.08 -15.34
C LEU A 89 -3.03 10.37 -16.14
N HIS A 90 -1.86 10.19 -15.52
CA HIS A 90 -0.56 10.58 -16.13
C HIS A 90 0.47 9.44 -16.21
N LYS A 91 0.08 8.23 -15.79
CA LYS A 91 0.92 7.03 -15.76
C LYS A 91 2.23 7.20 -14.99
N ARG A 92 2.24 8.10 -13.99
CA ARG A 92 3.35 8.22 -13.03
C ARG A 92 3.30 7.02 -12.08
N PRO A 93 4.43 6.35 -11.81
CA PRO A 93 4.47 5.23 -10.88
C PRO A 93 4.28 5.74 -9.45
N ILE A 94 3.50 4.99 -8.66
CA ILE A 94 3.28 5.23 -7.22
C ILE A 94 4.31 4.47 -6.38
N CYS A 95 5.02 3.50 -6.97
CA CYS A 95 6.07 2.73 -6.31
C CYS A 95 5.55 2.05 -5.03
N ILE A 96 4.87 0.90 -5.14
CA ILE A 96 4.32 0.20 -3.96
C ILE A 96 5.36 -0.75 -3.37
N PHE A 97 5.98 -1.56 -4.23
CA PHE A 97 7.00 -2.55 -3.87
C PHE A 97 8.36 -2.28 -4.54
N SER A 98 8.52 -1.17 -5.28
CA SER A 98 9.77 -0.82 -5.97
C SER A 98 10.75 -0.04 -5.07
N GLU A 99 11.98 0.18 -5.56
CA GLU A 99 13.11 0.75 -4.79
C GLU A 99 12.80 2.08 -4.10
N TYR A 100 12.07 2.97 -4.77
CA TYR A 100 11.75 4.31 -4.28
C TYR A 100 10.34 4.42 -3.69
N ASN A 101 9.81 3.31 -3.14
CA ASN A 101 8.47 3.29 -2.57
C ASN A 101 8.37 4.18 -1.31
N PHE A 102 7.21 4.78 -1.10
CA PHE A 102 6.83 5.46 0.14
C PHE A 102 5.74 4.70 0.89
N GLY A 103 5.58 3.41 0.57
CA GLY A 103 4.59 2.55 1.20
C GLY A 103 4.98 2.21 2.63
N PHE A 104 3.97 1.84 3.41
CA PHE A 104 4.11 1.39 4.79
C PHE A 104 3.96 -0.12 4.85
N ASP A 105 4.77 -0.78 5.68
CA ASP A 105 4.63 -2.20 5.91
C ASP A 105 3.33 -2.53 6.63
N VAL A 106 2.69 -3.60 6.16
CA VAL A 106 1.42 -4.08 6.68
C VAL A 106 1.53 -5.55 7.01
N VAL A 107 0.93 -5.94 8.13
CA VAL A 107 0.64 -7.34 8.43
C VAL A 107 -0.88 -7.53 8.49
N LYS A 108 -1.34 -8.63 7.91
CA LYS A 108 -2.72 -9.10 8.09
C LYS A 108 -2.74 -10.13 9.22
N ARG A 109 -3.58 -9.93 10.22
CA ARG A 109 -3.84 -10.89 11.31
C ARG A 109 -5.35 -11.11 11.36
N ASP A 110 -5.78 -12.34 11.09
CA ASP A 110 -7.18 -12.68 10.85
C ASP A 110 -7.80 -11.79 9.75
N GLU A 111 -8.88 -11.08 10.06
CA GLU A 111 -9.56 -10.15 9.13
C GLU A 111 -9.11 -8.69 9.31
N GLN A 112 -8.07 -8.45 10.11
CA GLN A 112 -7.59 -7.11 10.45
C GLN A 112 -6.22 -6.82 9.83
N PHE A 113 -5.99 -5.55 9.53
CA PHE A 113 -4.72 -5.05 9.00
C PHE A 113 -4.06 -4.11 10.00
N TYR A 114 -2.73 -4.18 10.09
CA TYR A 114 -1.93 -3.35 10.98
C TYR A 114 -0.78 -2.77 10.19
N LEU A 115 -0.58 -1.45 10.27
CA LEU A 115 0.69 -0.86 9.89
C LEU A 115 1.73 -1.27 10.94
N ILE A 116 2.89 -1.75 10.50
CA ILE A 116 4.00 -2.16 11.37
C ILE A 116 5.28 -1.36 11.08
N LYS A 117 6.21 -1.40 12.04
CA LYS A 117 7.55 -0.83 11.82
C LYS A 117 8.23 -1.59 10.70
N SER A 118 8.74 -0.85 9.72
CA SER A 118 9.65 -1.40 8.71
C SER A 118 10.95 -1.82 9.39
N GLU A 119 11.44 -3.00 9.06
CA GLU A 119 12.73 -3.54 9.52
C GLU A 119 13.92 -2.88 8.81
#